data_AF-A0A5B0TUK9-F1
#
_entry.id   AF-A0A5B0TUK9-F1
#
_cell.length_a   1.000
_cell.length_b   1.000
_cell.length_c   1.000
_cell.angle_alpha   90.00
_cell.angle_beta   90.00
_cell.angle_gamma   90.00
#
_symmetry.space_group_name_H-M   'P 1'
#
loop_
_entity.id
_entity.type
_entity.pdbx_description
1 polymer ?
#
loop_
_entity_poly.entity_id
_entity_poly.type
_entity_poly.pdbx_seq_one_letter_code
_entity_poly.pdbx_strand_id
1 'polypeptide(L)'
;MKQDLKAALLTAIVYPGAGHFSLKKHLIGAIFAGVFSVLLILTFQDIFAIAQCTANEIVNGKIPMLITAILKAAQQPSDACAQLAEYKYVPLMIIIWVLSMMDAYRLGRKALPTKK
;
A
#
# COMPACT_ATOMS: atom_id res chain seq x y z
N MET A 1 -10.77 17.15 18.00
CA MET A 1 -10.10 15.87 18.33
C MET A 1 -8.77 16.12 19.00
N LYS A 2 -8.36 15.25 19.91
CA LYS A 2 -6.99 15.28 20.45
C LYS A 2 -5.97 15.05 19.32
N GLN A 3 -4.80 15.68 19.41
CA GLN A 3 -3.80 15.66 18.33
C GLN A 3 -3.22 14.27 18.06
N ASP A 4 -3.07 13.46 19.09
CA ASP A 4 -2.71 12.04 19.03
C ASP A 4 -3.67 11.22 18.18
N LEU A 5 -4.97 11.33 18.45
CA LEU A 5 -5.99 10.60 17.70
C LEU A 5 -6.07 11.09 16.24
N LYS A 6 -5.96 12.41 16.02
CA LYS A 6 -5.94 12.97 14.66
C LYS A 6 -4.76 12.43 13.86
N ALA A 7 -3.56 12.42 14.44
CA ALA A 7 -2.36 11.93 13.77
C ALA A 7 -2.45 10.43 13.47
N ALA A 8 -2.90 9.63 14.44
CA ALA A 8 -3.09 8.19 14.25
C ALA A 8 -4.09 7.88 13.12
N LEU A 9 -5.25 8.55 13.10
CA LEU A 9 -6.27 8.35 12.07
C LEU A 9 -5.81 8.77 10.67
N LEU A 10 -5.09 9.89 10.56
CA LEU A 10 -4.51 10.31 9.28
C LEU A 10 -3.56 9.23 8.74
N THR A 11 -2.68 8.70 9.59
CA THR A 11 -1.78 7.61 9.18
C THR A 11 -2.53 6.33 8.84
N ALA A 12 -3.57 5.97 9.61
CA ALA A 12 -4.33 4.74 9.42
C ALA A 12 -5.19 4.73 8.15
N ILE A 13 -5.82 5.87 7.84
CA ILE A 13 -6.85 5.94 6.79
C ILE A 13 -6.28 6.49 5.48
N VAL A 14 -5.38 7.47 5.55
CA VAL A 14 -4.90 8.17 4.35
C VAL A 14 -3.66 7.49 3.79
N TYR A 15 -2.57 7.49 4.57
CA TYR A 15 -1.30 6.95 4.11
C TYR A 15 -0.30 6.81 5.28
N PRO A 16 0.58 5.79 5.29
CA PRO A 16 1.71 5.72 6.21
C PRO A 16 2.51 7.03 6.24
N GLY A 17 2.68 7.61 7.43
CA GLY A 17 3.38 8.88 7.61
C GLY A 17 2.51 10.13 7.53
N ALA A 18 1.25 10.06 7.05
CA ALA A 18 0.39 11.23 6.89
C ALA A 18 0.12 11.99 8.22
N GLY A 19 -0.04 11.25 9.31
CA GLY A 19 -0.21 11.83 10.65
C GLY A 19 0.96 12.69 11.09
N HIS A 20 2.19 12.33 10.71
CA HIS A 20 3.40 13.08 11.05
C HIS A 20 3.44 14.47 10.40
N PHE A 21 2.85 14.63 9.21
CA PHE A 21 2.72 15.94 8.57
C PHE A 21 1.80 16.87 9.37
N SER A 22 0.70 16.33 9.94
CA SER A 22 -0.17 17.13 10.83
C SER A 22 0.51 17.52 12.15
N LEU A 23 1.59 16.83 12.53
CA LEU A 23 2.38 17.12 13.73
C LEU A 23 3.64 17.97 13.43
N LYS A 24 3.79 18.47 12.20
CA LYS A 24 4.99 19.19 11.71
C LYS A 24 6.28 18.36 11.80
N LYS A 25 6.17 17.03 11.85
CA LYS A 25 7.30 16.08 11.83
C LYS A 25 7.50 15.55 10.41
N HIS A 26 7.73 16.45 9.47
CA HIS A 26 7.74 16.15 8.04
C HIS A 26 8.80 15.12 7.64
N LEU A 27 10.01 15.19 8.22
CA LEU A 27 11.10 14.28 7.88
C LEU A 27 10.72 12.81 8.15
N ILE A 28 10.24 12.51 9.35
CA ILE A 28 9.88 11.13 9.71
C ILE A 28 8.63 10.66 8.97
N GLY A 29 7.68 11.57 8.70
CA GLY A 29 6.54 11.29 7.82
C GLY A 29 6.98 10.92 6.40
N ALA A 30 7.92 11.66 5.84
CA ALA A 30 8.49 11.39 4.52
C ALA A 30 9.26 10.06 4.48
N ILE A 31 9.96 9.69 5.55
CA ILE A 31 10.62 8.37 5.64
C ILE A 31 9.59 7.24 5.61
N PHE A 32 8.54 7.29 6.44
CA PHE A 32 7.49 6.27 6.43
C PHE A 32 6.78 6.19 5.07
N ALA A 33 6.43 7.35 4.51
CA ALA A 33 5.76 7.43 3.22
C ALA A 33 6.65 6.90 2.07
N GLY A 34 7.94 7.26 2.08
CA GLY A 34 8.91 6.85 1.08
C GLY A 34 9.19 5.34 1.12
N VAL A 35 9.41 4.78 2.32
CA VAL A 35 9.62 3.33 2.48
C VAL A 35 8.39 2.55 2.01
N PHE A 36 7.18 2.97 2.40
CA PHE A 36 5.97 2.32 1.93
C PHE A 36 5.79 2.47 0.41
N SER A 37 6.08 3.64 -0.16
CA SER A 37 6.03 3.87 -1.61
C SER A 37 6.95 2.93 -2.38
N VAL A 38 8.18 2.72 -1.90
CA VAL A 38 9.14 1.79 -2.53
C VAL A 38 8.59 0.36 -2.50
N LEU A 39 8.09 -0.11 -1.36
CA LEU A 39 7.50 -1.44 -1.24
C LEU A 39 6.25 -1.60 -2.12
N LEU A 40 5.44 -0.54 -2.25
CA LEU A 40 4.27 -0.53 -3.12
C LEU A 40 4.68 -0.62 -4.60
N ILE A 41 5.70 0.13 -5.03
CA ILE A 41 6.23 0.07 -6.40
C ILE A 41 6.75 -1.34 -6.71
N LEU A 42 7.49 -1.95 -5.80
CA LEU A 42 7.96 -3.34 -5.96
C LEU A 42 6.79 -4.32 -6.06
N THR A 43 5.74 -4.12 -5.25
CA THR A 43 4.51 -4.94 -5.33
C THR A 43 3.78 -4.76 -6.67
N PHE A 44 3.80 -3.56 -7.26
CA PHE A 44 3.22 -3.34 -8.58
C PHE A 44 3.94 -4.11 -9.67
N GLN A 45 5.23 -4.44 -9.53
CA GLN A 45 5.94 -5.26 -10.51
C GLN A 45 5.32 -6.65 -10.63
N ASP A 46 4.94 -7.27 -9.51
CA ASP A 46 4.24 -8.57 -9.49
C ASP A 46 2.87 -8.45 -10.19
N ILE A 47 2.11 -7.39 -9.88
CA ILE A 47 0.80 -7.14 -10.50
C ILE A 47 0.94 -6.96 -12.01
N PHE A 48 1.94 -6.20 -12.48
CA PHE A 48 2.19 -6.02 -13.90
C PHE A 48 2.67 -7.30 -14.57
N ALA A 49 3.43 -8.15 -13.89
CA ALA A 49 3.84 -9.45 -14.42
C ALA A 49 2.62 -10.35 -14.68
N ILE A 50 1.66 -10.40 -13.75
CA ILE A 50 0.40 -11.12 -13.94
C ILE A 50 -0.38 -10.52 -15.10
N ALA A 51 -0.57 -9.20 -15.12
CA ALA A 51 -1.32 -8.51 -16.17
C ALA A 51 -0.72 -8.75 -17.57
N GLN A 52 0.62 -8.71 -17.69
CA GLN A 52 1.32 -8.97 -18.93
C GLN A 52 1.19 -10.43 -19.37
N CYS A 53 1.29 -11.37 -18.42
CA CYS A 53 1.07 -12.78 -18.70
C CYS A 53 -0.35 -13.03 -19.22
N THR A 54 -1.36 -12.49 -18.55
CA THR A 54 -2.76 -12.59 -18.97
C THR A 54 -3.00 -11.94 -20.34
N ALA A 55 -2.41 -10.78 -20.60
CA ALA A 55 -2.48 -10.13 -21.91
C ALA A 55 -1.88 -11.02 -23.02
N ASN A 56 -0.74 -11.68 -22.74
CA ASN A 56 -0.14 -12.63 -23.68
C ASN A 56 -1.04 -13.84 -23.93
N GLU A 57 -1.80 -14.33 -22.95
CA GLU A 57 -2.75 -15.42 -23.15
C GLU A 57 -3.93 -15.03 -24.06
N ILE A 58 -4.36 -13.77 -24.02
CA ILE A 58 -5.37 -13.23 -24.96
C ILE A 58 -4.80 -13.18 -26.38
N VAL A 59 -3.60 -12.62 -26.55
CA VAL A 59 -2.97 -12.49 -27.88
C VAL A 59 -2.69 -13.85 -28.51
N ASN A 60 -2.28 -14.84 -27.71
CA ASN A 60 -2.03 -16.21 -28.18
C ASN A 60 -3.30 -17.04 -28.37
N GLY A 61 -4.49 -16.46 -28.21
CA GLY A 61 -5.78 -17.12 -28.44
C GLY A 61 -6.21 -18.12 -27.36
N LYS A 62 -5.50 -18.20 -26.23
CA LYS A 62 -5.92 -19.03 -25.08
C LYS A 62 -7.18 -18.46 -24.41
N ILE A 63 -7.32 -17.13 -24.40
CA ILE A 63 -8.50 -16.42 -23.93
C ILE A 63 -9.23 -15.84 -25.15
N PRO A 64 -10.53 -16.12 -25.34
CA PRO A 64 -11.29 -15.53 -26.43
C PRO A 64 -11.27 -14.01 -26.40
N MET A 65 -11.18 -13.37 -27.57
CA MET A 65 -11.27 -11.90 -27.73
C MET A 65 -12.72 -11.41 -27.59
N LEU A 66 -13.29 -11.66 -26.42
CA LEU A 66 -14.63 -11.28 -26.02
C LEU A 66 -14.54 -10.51 -24.69
N ILE A 67 -15.23 -9.38 -24.59
CA ILE A 67 -15.14 -8.48 -23.42
C ILE A 67 -15.38 -9.24 -22.10
N THR A 68 -16.34 -10.14 -22.07
CA THR A 68 -16.67 -10.95 -20.88
C THR A 68 -15.55 -11.92 -20.50
N ALA A 69 -14.85 -12.51 -21.49
CA ALA A 69 -13.72 -13.40 -21.25
C ALA A 69 -12.49 -12.63 -20.75
N ILE A 70 -12.21 -11.46 -21.33
CA ILE A 70 -11.11 -10.57 -20.92
C ILE A 70 -11.33 -10.09 -19.48
N LEU A 71 -12.54 -9.61 -19.16
CA LEU A 71 -12.86 -9.16 -17.80
C LEU A 71 -12.72 -10.29 -16.79
N LYS A 72 -13.19 -11.50 -17.14
CA LYS A 72 -13.02 -12.68 -16.29
C LYS A 72 -11.53 -12.98 -16.06
N ALA A 73 -10.71 -12.97 -17.10
CA ALA A 73 -9.27 -13.22 -16.99
C ALA A 73 -8.54 -12.14 -16.19
N ALA A 74 -8.98 -10.88 -16.26
CA ALA A 74 -8.43 -9.80 -15.45
C ALA A 74 -8.76 -9.95 -13.95
N GLN A 75 -9.95 -10.48 -13.62
CA GLN A 75 -10.36 -10.74 -12.24
C GLN A 75 -9.78 -12.04 -11.69
N GLN A 76 -9.67 -13.05 -12.55
CA GLN A 76 -9.24 -14.41 -12.23
C GLN A 76 -8.22 -14.83 -13.30
N PRO A 77 -6.95 -14.46 -13.13
CA PRO A 77 -5.89 -14.91 -14.03
C PRO A 77 -5.77 -16.44 -13.98
N SER A 78 -5.22 -17.03 -15.04
CA SER A 78 -4.93 -18.47 -15.06
C SER A 78 -3.92 -18.84 -13.98
N ASP A 79 -3.93 -20.10 -13.54
CA ASP A 79 -3.00 -20.58 -12.51
C ASP A 79 -1.53 -20.33 -12.89
N ALA A 80 -1.18 -20.46 -14.17
CA ALA A 80 0.16 -20.19 -14.68
C ALA A 80 0.57 -18.73 -14.49
N CYS A 81 -0.32 -17.78 -14.77
CA CYS A 81 -0.05 -16.36 -14.55
C CYS A 81 -0.14 -15.97 -13.07
N ALA A 82 -1.03 -16.61 -12.30
CA ALA A 82 -1.20 -16.36 -10.87
C ALA A 82 0.03 -16.76 -10.04
N GLN A 83 0.84 -17.72 -10.50
CA GLN A 83 2.11 -18.08 -9.85
C GLN A 83 3.15 -16.95 -9.85
N LEU A 84 3.01 -15.94 -10.71
CA LEU A 84 3.88 -14.75 -10.71
C LEU A 84 3.59 -13.81 -9.52
N ALA A 85 2.51 -14.07 -8.77
CA ALA A 85 2.02 -13.24 -7.70
C ALA A 85 2.75 -13.56 -6.36
N GLU A 86 4.04 -13.21 -6.28
CA GLU A 86 4.83 -13.49 -5.06
C GLU A 86 4.36 -12.65 -3.86
N TYR A 87 3.95 -11.39 -4.07
CA TYR A 87 3.45 -10.45 -3.04
C TYR A 87 4.33 -10.35 -1.78
N LYS A 88 5.63 -10.65 -1.92
CA LYS A 88 6.58 -10.77 -0.79
C LYS A 88 6.74 -9.50 0.05
N TYR A 89 6.41 -8.34 -0.52
CA TYR A 89 6.55 -7.04 0.13
C TYR A 89 5.29 -6.62 0.90
N VAL A 90 4.13 -7.26 0.67
CA VAL A 90 2.87 -6.93 1.34
C VAL A 90 2.96 -7.05 2.87
N PRO A 91 3.57 -8.10 3.46
CA PRO A 91 3.74 -8.18 4.91
C PRO A 91 4.56 -7.01 5.48
N LEU A 92 5.63 -6.60 4.78
CA LEU A 92 6.45 -5.46 5.18
C LEU A 92 5.67 -4.14 5.10
N MET A 93 4.80 -4.00 4.09
CA MET A 93 3.90 -2.84 3.96
C MET A 93 2.92 -2.74 5.14
N ILE A 94 2.38 -3.87 5.61
CA ILE A 94 1.50 -3.89 6.79
C ILE A 94 2.29 -3.50 8.04
N ILE A 95 3.49 -4.06 8.22
CA ILE A 95 4.35 -3.76 9.38
C ILE A 95 4.70 -2.26 9.41
N ILE A 96 5.18 -1.69 8.30
CA ILE A 96 5.57 -0.27 8.27
C ILE A 96 4.35 0.65 8.49
N TRP A 97 3.16 0.25 8.02
CA TRP A 97 1.93 1.01 8.22
C TRP A 97 1.53 1.04 9.70
N VAL A 98 1.52 -0.11 10.38
CA VAL A 98 1.22 -0.21 11.81
C VAL A 98 2.27 0.55 12.64
N LEU A 99 3.56 0.39 12.34
CA LEU A 99 4.64 1.11 13.02
C LEU A 99 4.49 2.62 12.87
N SER A 100 4.19 3.08 11.64
CA SER A 100 3.95 4.50 11.38
C SER A 100 2.75 5.04 12.16
N MET A 101 1.68 4.26 12.28
CA MET A 101 0.49 4.63 13.04
C MET A 101 0.78 4.76 14.54
N MET A 102 1.48 3.77 15.11
CA MET A 102 1.90 3.78 16.51
C MET A 102 2.82 4.96 16.83
N ASP A 103 3.76 5.26 15.93
CA ASP A 103 4.67 6.39 16.09
C ASP A 103 3.95 7.74 15.98
N ALA A 104 3.04 7.90 15.03
CA ALA A 104 2.21 9.09 14.90
C ALA A 104 1.36 9.35 16.16
N TYR A 105 0.76 8.30 16.73
CA TYR A 105 0.03 8.37 17.98
C TYR A 105 0.93 8.78 19.16
N ARG A 106 2.12 8.17 19.28
CA ARG A 106 3.11 8.49 20.32
C ARG A 106 3.57 9.95 20.23
N LEU A 107 3.87 10.43 19.03
CA LEU A 107 4.31 11.81 18.80
C LEU A 107 3.20 12.81 19.08
N GLY A 108 1.95 12.50 18.68
CA GLY A 108 0.82 13.36 18.99
C GLY A 108 0.51 13.45 20.48
N ARG A 109 0.75 12.37 21.26
CA ARG A 109 0.62 12.43 22.73
C ARG A 109 1.66 13.35 23.37
N LYS A 110 2.90 13.34 22.86
CA LYS A 110 3.98 14.23 23.33
C LYS A 110 3.78 15.69 22.95
N ALA A 111 3.01 15.96 21.88
CA ALA A 111 2.71 17.30 21.42
C ALA A 111 1.59 17.99 22.22
N LEU A 112 0.85 17.25 23.06
CA LEU A 112 -0.14 17.85 23.96
C LEU A 112 0.57 18.71 25.01
N PRO A 113 0.14 19.96 25.24
CA PRO A 113 0.67 20.75 26.35
C PRO A 113 0.31 20.04 27.65
N THR A 114 1.31 19.64 28.44
CA THR A 114 1.11 19.39 29.86
C THR A 114 0.55 20.67 30.44
N LYS A 115 -0.70 20.63 30.96
CA LYS A 115 -1.19 21.71 31.81
C LYS A 115 -0.16 21.87 32.93
N LYS A 116 0.63 22.94 32.87
CA LYS A 116 1.41 23.44 34.00
C LYS A 116 0.45 24.17 34.94
#